data_AF-A0A0G0YFP2-F1
#
_entry.id   AF-A0A0G0YFP2-F1
#
_cell.length_a   1.000
_cell.length_b   1.000
_cell.length_c   1.000
_cell.angle_alpha   90.00
_cell.angle_beta   90.00
_cell.angle_gamma   90.00
#
_symmetry.space_group_name_H-M   'P 1'
#
loop_
_entity.id
_entity.type
_entity.pdbx_description
1 polymer ?
#
loop_
_entity_poly.entity_id
_entity_poly.type
_entity_poly.pdbx_seq_one_letter_code
_entity_poly.pdbx_strand_id
1 'polypeptide(L)'
;MKKIIILFAFLGLTLTLSASAVSFPNPINATTIPGVINAIINFILIISVPLLSGAVIYGGLLMITSGGDPAKFSSGYKTILYAIFGFIIILLAKGIGLVIEDALGG
;
A
#
# COMPACT_ATOMS: atom_id res chain seq x y z
N MET A 1 -13.99 14.36 62.97
CA MET A 1 -12.88 13.62 62.33
C MET A 1 -13.35 12.63 61.26
N LYS A 2 -14.35 11.76 61.53
CA LYS A 2 -14.88 10.79 60.53
C LYS A 2 -15.42 11.39 59.22
N LYS A 3 -16.02 12.59 59.25
CA LYS A 3 -16.55 13.28 58.05
C LYS A 3 -15.46 13.77 57.08
N ILE A 4 -14.28 14.15 57.59
CA ILE A 4 -13.12 14.56 56.77
C ILE A 4 -12.53 13.35 56.03
N ILE A 5 -12.49 12.19 56.71
CA ILE A 5 -11.97 10.95 56.14
C ILE A 5 -12.87 10.45 54.99
N ILE A 6 -14.19 10.58 55.13
CA ILE A 6 -15.16 10.21 54.08
C ILE A 6 -15.04 11.15 52.86
N LEU A 7 -14.80 12.45 53.07
CA LEU A 7 -14.62 13.41 51.98
C LEU A 7 -13.30 13.18 51.21
N PHE A 8 -12.23 12.80 51.90
CA PHE A 8 -10.96 12.41 51.28
C PHE A 8 -11.06 11.08 50.52
N ALA A 9 -11.82 10.13 51.05
CA ALA A 9 -12.11 8.86 50.35
C ALA A 9 -12.96 9.10 49.09
N PHE A 10 -13.91 10.03 49.15
CA PHE A 10 -14.75 10.38 47.99
C PHE A 10 -13.97 11.16 46.93
N LEU A 11 -13.05 12.06 47.34
CA LEU A 11 -12.16 12.79 46.43
C LEU A 11 -11.10 11.88 45.78
N GLY A 12 -10.67 10.83 46.49
CA GLY A 12 -9.79 9.80 45.92
C GLY A 12 -10.49 8.92 44.88
N LEU A 13 -11.80 8.68 45.02
CA LEU A 13 -12.59 7.85 44.10
C LEU A 13 -12.96 8.59 42.80
N THR A 14 -13.03 9.93 42.81
CA THR A 14 -13.38 10.73 41.63
C THR A 14 -12.19 11.09 40.73
N LEU A 15 -10.95 10.76 41.11
CA LEU A 15 -9.74 11.15 40.36
C LEU A 15 -9.26 10.10 39.34
N THR A 16 -9.90 8.93 39.24
CA THR A 16 -9.52 7.91 38.26
C THR A 16 -10.48 7.84 37.08
N LEU A 17 -10.72 8.98 36.43
CA LEU A 17 -11.34 9.02 35.11
C LEU A 17 -10.23 9.06 34.05
N SER A 18 -9.75 7.88 33.66
CA SER A 18 -8.86 7.77 32.50
C SER A 18 -9.68 8.09 31.25
N ALA A 19 -9.45 9.26 30.67
CA ALA A 19 -9.94 9.59 29.34
C ALA A 19 -9.17 8.75 28.32
N SER A 20 -9.78 7.64 27.87
CA SER A 20 -9.27 6.88 26.73
C SER A 20 -9.48 7.73 25.48
N ALA A 21 -8.42 8.43 25.06
CA ALA A 21 -8.41 9.03 23.74
C ALA A 21 -8.56 7.90 22.71
N VAL A 22 -9.66 7.91 21.94
CA VAL A 22 -9.80 7.04 20.77
C VAL A 22 -8.81 7.56 19.74
N SER A 23 -7.60 7.01 19.76
CA SER A 23 -6.64 7.25 18.69
C SER A 23 -7.12 6.50 17.45
N PHE A 24 -7.23 7.19 16.32
CA PHE A 24 -7.27 6.54 15.03
C PHE A 24 -5.82 6.31 14.59
N PRO A 25 -5.22 5.13 14.85
CA PRO A 25 -3.88 4.86 14.37
C PRO A 25 -3.89 5.00 12.84
N ASN A 26 -2.92 5.73 12.31
CA ASN A 26 -2.80 5.88 10.87
C ASN A 26 -2.57 4.48 10.26
N PRO A 27 -3.53 3.89 9.51
CA PRO A 27 -3.40 2.51 9.03
C PRO A 27 -2.27 2.34 8.01
N ILE A 28 -1.70 3.47 7.57
CA ILE A 28 -0.64 3.56 6.57
C ILE A 28 0.71 4.01 7.17
N ASN A 29 0.77 4.27 8.49
CA ASN A 29 1.98 4.69 9.24
C ASN A 29 2.84 5.79 8.56
N ALA A 30 2.25 6.58 7.67
CA ALA A 30 2.91 7.67 6.98
C ALA A 30 2.82 8.95 7.82
N THR A 31 3.96 9.45 8.28
CA THR A 31 4.08 10.72 9.00
C THR A 31 4.38 11.90 8.07
N THR A 32 4.69 11.62 6.79
CA THR A 32 5.13 12.59 5.78
C THR A 32 4.46 12.33 4.41
N ILE A 33 4.37 13.36 3.56
CA ILE A 33 3.81 13.25 2.19
C ILE A 33 4.53 12.17 1.35
N PRO A 34 5.88 12.03 1.38
CA PRO A 34 6.58 10.94 0.70
C PRO A 34 6.18 9.55 1.21
N GLY A 35 5.97 9.40 2.52
CA GLY A 35 5.51 8.15 3.12
C GLY A 35 4.14 7.70 2.61
N VAL A 36 3.21 8.64 2.39
CA VAL A 36 1.89 8.35 1.80
C VAL A 36 2.05 7.86 0.35
N ILE A 37 2.90 8.52 -0.43
CA ILE A 37 3.16 8.13 -1.83
C ILE A 37 3.78 6.73 -1.89
N ASN A 38 4.77 6.44 -1.04
CA ASN A 38 5.38 5.11 -0.95
C ASN A 38 4.38 4.03 -0.55
N ALA A 39 3.47 4.33 0.38
CA ALA A 39 2.42 3.39 0.77
C ALA A 39 1.45 3.08 -0.38
N ILE A 40 1.03 4.10 -1.14
CA ILE A 40 0.17 3.92 -2.34
C ILE A 40 0.90 3.08 -3.39
N ILE A 41 2.18 3.36 -3.65
CA ILE A 41 2.97 2.59 -4.62
C ILE A 41 3.12 1.13 -4.17
N ASN A 42 3.41 0.88 -2.90
CA ASN A 42 3.50 -0.50 -2.37
C ASN A 42 2.17 -1.24 -2.48
N PHE A 43 1.04 -0.57 -2.21
CA PHE A 43 -0.28 -1.13 -2.40
C PHE A 43 -0.54 -1.52 -3.86
N ILE A 44 -0.20 -0.63 -4.81
CA ILE A 44 -0.30 -0.91 -6.24
C ILE A 44 0.60 -2.09 -6.62
N LEU A 45 1.82 -2.17 -6.11
CA LEU A 45 2.74 -3.29 -6.40
C LEU A 45 2.18 -4.64 -5.96
N ILE A 46 1.57 -4.72 -4.76
CA ILE A 46 0.93 -5.95 -4.27
C ILE A 46 -0.14 -6.47 -5.24
N ILE A 47 -0.93 -5.57 -5.83
CA ILE A 47 -1.99 -5.93 -6.77
C ILE A 47 -1.43 -6.19 -8.17
N SER A 48 -0.34 -5.50 -8.53
CA SER A 48 0.26 -5.58 -9.86
C SER A 48 0.98 -6.90 -10.10
N VAL A 49 1.58 -7.51 -9.08
CA VAL A 49 2.26 -8.82 -9.21
C VAL A 49 1.31 -9.94 -9.72
N PRO A 50 0.14 -10.19 -9.11
CA PRO A 50 -0.79 -11.19 -9.62
C PRO A 50 -1.40 -10.80 -10.97
N LEU A 51 -1.66 -9.52 -11.22
CA LEU A 51 -2.13 -9.03 -12.52
C LEU A 51 -1.10 -9.30 -13.64
N LEU A 52 0.17 -9.00 -13.39
CA LEU A 52 1.27 -9.23 -14.33
C LEU A 52 1.40 -10.72 -14.63
N SER A 53 1.41 -11.56 -13.59
CA SER A 53 1.44 -13.02 -13.75
C SER A 53 0.27 -13.52 -14.62
N GLY A 54 -0.95 -13.07 -14.34
CA GLY A 54 -2.14 -13.43 -15.12
C GLY A 54 -2.06 -12.98 -16.58
N ALA A 55 -1.58 -11.77 -16.84
CA ALA A 55 -1.41 -11.25 -18.19
C ALA A 55 -0.33 -12.02 -18.98
N VAL A 56 0.77 -12.41 -18.33
CA VAL A 56 1.82 -13.23 -18.93
C VAL A 56 1.30 -14.62 -19.25
N ILE A 57 0.55 -15.25 -18.35
CA ILE A 57 -0.07 -16.56 -18.58
C ILE A 57 -1.04 -16.48 -19.76
N TYR A 58 -1.94 -15.49 -19.77
CA TYR A 58 -2.91 -15.32 -20.86
C TYR A 58 -2.23 -15.06 -22.21
N GLY A 59 -1.27 -14.15 -22.25
CA GLY A 59 -0.50 -13.85 -23.46
C GLY A 59 0.30 -15.05 -23.95
N GLY A 60 0.93 -15.80 -23.04
CA GLY A 60 1.67 -17.02 -23.37
C GLY A 60 0.77 -18.13 -23.91
N LEU A 61 -0.38 -18.35 -23.28
CA LEU A 61 -1.38 -19.31 -23.78
C LEU A 61 -1.88 -18.92 -25.18
N LEU A 62 -2.13 -17.63 -25.42
CA LEU A 62 -2.57 -17.15 -26.73
C LEU A 62 -1.50 -17.35 -27.82
N MET A 63 -0.23 -17.21 -27.46
CA MET A 63 0.89 -17.48 -28.37
C MET A 63 1.03 -18.98 -28.66
N ILE A 64 0.92 -19.85 -27.65
CA ILE A 64 1.04 -21.32 -27.83
C ILE A 64 -0.15 -21.88 -28.62
N THR A 65 -1.37 -21.40 -28.34
CA THR A 65 -2.61 -21.86 -28.99
C THR A 65 -2.86 -21.24 -30.37
N SER A 66 -1.97 -20.36 -30.83
CA SER A 66 -2.12 -19.68 -32.12
C SER A 66 -2.04 -20.62 -33.33
N GLY A 67 -1.42 -21.80 -33.21
CA GLY A 67 -1.41 -22.82 -34.26
C GLY A 67 -0.82 -22.36 -35.61
N GLY A 68 0.01 -21.30 -35.61
CA GLY A 68 0.58 -20.70 -36.82
C GLY A 68 -0.17 -19.46 -37.33
N ASP A 69 -1.27 -19.03 -36.67
CA ASP A 69 -1.95 -17.77 -36.99
C ASP A 69 -1.15 -16.56 -36.44
N PRO A 70 -0.58 -15.72 -37.33
CA PRO A 70 0.23 -14.57 -36.91
C PRO A 70 -0.56 -13.51 -36.15
N ALA A 71 -1.89 -13.42 -36.35
CA ALA A 71 -2.72 -12.42 -35.67
C ALA A 71 -2.85 -12.74 -34.17
N LYS A 72 -3.05 -14.02 -33.83
CA LYS A 72 -3.13 -14.49 -32.44
C LYS A 72 -1.79 -14.40 -31.73
N PHE A 73 -0.71 -14.78 -32.41
CA PHE A 73 0.64 -14.64 -31.86
C PHE A 73 0.97 -13.17 -31.57
N SER A 74 0.71 -12.26 -32.52
CA SER A 74 0.94 -10.82 -32.33
C SER A 74 0.12 -10.24 -31.18
N SER A 75 -1.12 -10.68 -31.01
CA SER A 75 -1.99 -10.25 -29.92
C SER A 75 -1.45 -10.69 -28.54
N GLY A 76 -0.99 -11.95 -28.43
CA GLY A 76 -0.37 -12.45 -27.19
C GLY A 76 0.93 -11.72 -26.85
N TYR A 77 1.78 -11.50 -27.86
CA TYR A 77 3.02 -10.74 -27.70
C TYR A 77 2.76 -9.30 -27.22
N LYS A 78 1.80 -8.59 -27.84
CA LYS A 78 1.41 -7.23 -27.42
C LYS A 78 0.88 -7.22 -25.99
N THR A 79 0.11 -8.23 -25.59
CA THR A 79 -0.44 -8.33 -24.23
C THR A 79 0.69 -8.41 -23.20
N ILE A 80 1.70 -9.25 -23.46
CA ILE A 80 2.87 -9.36 -22.58
C ILE A 80 3.65 -8.04 -22.55
N LEU A 81 3.87 -7.40 -23.71
CA LEU A 81 4.57 -6.11 -23.77
C LEU A 81 3.86 -5.04 -22.94
N TYR A 82 2.54 -4.91 -23.06
CA TYR A 82 1.79 -3.94 -22.28
C TYR A 82 1.86 -4.22 -20.78
N ALA A 83 1.82 -5.50 -20.38
CA ALA A 83 1.98 -5.89 -18.99
C ALA A 83 3.38 -5.53 -18.45
N ILE A 84 4.43 -5.75 -19.24
CA ILE A 84 5.80 -5.37 -18.90
C ILE A 84 5.93 -3.85 -18.77
N PHE A 85 5.43 -3.08 -19.74
CA PHE A 85 5.49 -1.61 -19.68
C PHE A 85 4.72 -1.05 -18.47
N GLY A 86 3.54 -1.61 -18.16
CA GLY A 86 2.80 -1.24 -16.97
C GLY A 86 3.59 -1.48 -15.69
N PHE A 87 4.27 -2.63 -15.58
CA PHE A 87 5.10 -2.94 -14.42
C PHE A 87 6.33 -2.03 -14.32
N ILE A 88 7.00 -1.72 -15.43
CA ILE A 88 8.14 -0.81 -15.48
C ILE A 88 7.75 0.58 -14.96
N ILE A 89 6.59 1.11 -15.35
CA ILE A 89 6.12 2.42 -14.88
C ILE A 89 5.95 2.44 -13.37
N ILE A 90 5.42 1.37 -12.78
CA ILE A 90 5.25 1.27 -11.32
C ILE A 90 6.61 1.21 -10.62
N LEU A 91 7.58 0.48 -11.16
CA LEU A 91 8.95 0.44 -10.63
C LEU A 91 9.63 1.82 -10.71
N LEU A 92 9.44 2.55 -11.81
CA LEU A 92 9.95 3.91 -11.95
C LEU A 92 9.30 4.86 -10.93
N ALA A 93 7.99 4.76 -10.72
CA ALA A 93 7.29 5.55 -9.70
C ALA A 93 7.89 5.32 -8.30
N LYS A 94 8.22 4.06 -7.96
CA LYS A 94 8.92 3.74 -6.71
C LYS A 94 10.33 4.35 -6.65
N GLY A 95 11.08 4.29 -7.75
CA GLY A 95 12.40 4.90 -7.84
C GLY A 95 12.38 6.41 -7.62
N ILE A 96 11.40 7.11 -8.22
CA ILE A 96 11.21 8.54 -8.04
C ILE A 96 10.81 8.86 -6.59
N GLY A 97 9.95 8.05 -5.97
CA GLY A 97 9.57 8.20 -4.56
C GLY A 97 10.78 8.16 -3.63
N LEU A 98 11.70 7.21 -3.85
CA LEU A 98 12.96 7.10 -3.10
C LEU A 98 13.86 8.32 -3.30
N VAL A 99 14.00 8.81 -4.54
CA VAL A 99 14.80 10.00 -4.83
C VAL A 99 14.21 11.25 -4.17
N ILE A 100 12.88 11.37 -4.12
CA ILE A 100 12.21 12.48 -3.42
C ILE A 100 12.42 12.38 -1.91
N GLU A 101 12.41 11.18 -1.34
CA GLU A 101 12.68 10.93 0.08
C GLU A 101 14.13 11.29 0.44
N ASP A 102 15.10 10.90 -0.40
CA ASP A 102 16.52 11.27 -0.25
C ASP A 102 16.76 12.79 -0.48
N ALA A 103 16.05 13.40 -1.43
CA ALA A 103 16.21 14.82 -1.78
C ALA A 103 15.52 15.78 -0.80
N LEU A 104 14.44 15.34 -0.15
CA LEU A 104 13.79 16.09 0.93
C LEU A 104 14.42 15.82 2.31
N GLY A 105 15.36 14.88 2.37
CA GLY A 105 16.11 14.55 3.57
C GLY A 105 15.29 13.69 4.54
N GLY A 106 16.00 12.81 5.25
CA GLY A 106 15.49 12.23 6.48
C GLY A 106 15.03 13.29 7.49
#